data_AF-A8BHP5-F1
#
_entry.id   AF-A8BHP5-F1
#
_cell.length_a   1.000
_cell.length_b   1.000
_cell.length_c   1.000
_cell.angle_alpha   90.00
_cell.angle_beta   90.00
_cell.angle_gamma   90.00
#
_symmetry.space_group_name_H-M   'P 1'
#
loop_
_entity.id
_entity.type
_entity.pdbx_description
1 polymer ?
#
loop_
_entity_poly.entity_id
_entity_poly.type
_entity_poly.pdbx_seq_one_letter_code
_entity_poly.pdbx_strand_id
1 'polypeptide(L)'
;NMAEMHPVLWTRITDRRLMNPHVKVAVLSTYQHRGHELADLHMIFGPQTDLAILNFIAHHIISTGRVNKDFVGKHVNFALGNADIGYGLRPEDEREKRAKNAGDAEAMKPISLDEYAKFVSEYSVEKVSKLSGVPARLLIELAELYADPKRKVVSLWTMGFN
;
A
#
# COMPACT_ATOMS: atom_id res chain seq x y z
N ASN A 1 9.03 5.86 9.79
CA ASN A 1 9.57 6.20 11.14
C ASN A 1 9.12 7.60 11.59
N MET A 2 7.90 7.75 12.12
CA MET A 2 7.43 9.06 12.61
C MET A 2 7.97 9.42 13.99
N ALA A 3 8.25 8.42 14.83
CA ALA A 3 8.75 8.64 16.19
C ALA A 3 10.03 9.49 16.23
N GLU A 4 10.89 9.35 15.22
CA GLU A 4 12.17 10.05 15.16
C GLU A 4 12.18 11.19 14.13
N MET A 5 11.45 11.06 13.01
CA MET A 5 11.50 12.05 11.92
C MET A 5 10.32 13.04 11.92
N HIS A 6 9.24 12.75 12.64
CA HIS A 6 8.10 13.64 12.83
C HIS A 6 7.59 13.60 14.28
N PRO A 7 8.47 13.82 15.28
CA PRO A 7 8.18 13.50 16.68
C PRO A 7 6.94 14.20 17.23
N VAL A 8 6.69 15.46 16.87
CA VAL A 8 5.49 16.19 17.33
C VAL A 8 4.20 15.59 16.75
N LEU A 9 4.21 15.14 15.49
CA LEU A 9 3.07 14.44 14.90
C LEU A 9 2.90 13.05 15.53
N TRP A 10 4.00 12.36 15.82
CA TRP A 10 3.97 11.07 16.52
C TRP A 10 3.39 11.21 17.92
N THR A 11 3.74 12.26 18.69
CA THR A 11 3.14 12.53 20.00
C THR A 11 1.62 12.68 19.91
N ARG A 12 1.09 13.32 18.86
CA ARG A 12 -0.37 13.41 18.64
C ARG A 12 -1.01 12.06 18.32
N ILE A 13 -0.30 11.18 17.60
CA ILE A 13 -0.74 9.80 17.34
C ILE A 13 -0.73 8.99 18.65
N THR A 14 0.33 9.09 19.43
CA THR A 14 0.47 8.47 20.75
C THR A 14 -0.67 8.88 21.67
N ASP A 15 -0.94 10.18 21.78
CA ASP A 15 -2.03 10.73 22.59
C ASP A 15 -3.40 10.15 22.16
N ARG A 16 -3.69 10.19 20.86
CA ARG A 16 -4.92 9.63 20.30
C ARG A 16 -5.05 8.13 20.60
N ARG A 17 -3.98 7.35 20.41
CA ARG A 17 -3.98 5.89 20.59
C ARG A 17 -4.09 5.49 22.07
N LEU A 18 -3.39 6.18 22.98
CA LEU A 18 -3.38 5.84 24.41
C LEU A 18 -4.68 6.23 25.10
N MET A 19 -5.32 7.33 24.70
CA MET A 19 -6.60 7.77 25.28
C MET A 19 -7.82 7.02 24.72
N ASN A 20 -7.67 6.26 23.63
CA ASN A 20 -8.79 5.65 22.92
C ASN A 20 -8.50 4.19 22.55
N PRO A 21 -8.89 3.20 23.39
CA PRO A 21 -8.56 1.78 23.17
C PRO A 21 -9.03 1.18 21.84
N HIS A 22 -10.04 1.78 21.21
CA HIS A 22 -10.58 1.35 19.91
C HIS A 22 -9.75 1.80 18.70
N VAL A 23 -8.83 2.76 18.89
CA VAL A 23 -7.91 3.25 17.86
C VAL A 23 -6.82 2.22 17.65
N LYS A 24 -6.42 2.02 16.38
CA LYS A 24 -5.36 1.10 15.98
C LYS A 24 -4.22 1.85 15.31
N VAL A 25 -2.99 1.44 15.60
CA VAL A 25 -1.77 1.92 14.94
C VAL A 25 -1.12 0.74 14.22
N ALA A 26 -1.08 0.79 12.89
CA ALA A 26 -0.31 -0.18 12.09
C ALA A 26 0.99 0.47 11.64
N VAL A 27 2.12 -0.20 11.87
CA VAL A 27 3.44 0.28 11.45
C VAL A 27 4.06 -0.76 10.53
N LEU A 28 4.23 -0.35 9.27
CA LEU A 28 4.93 -1.10 8.25
C LEU A 28 6.32 -0.50 8.07
N SER A 29 7.36 -1.33 8.07
CA SER A 29 8.75 -0.90 7.87
C SER A 29 9.60 -2.04 7.30
N THR A 30 10.74 -1.73 6.71
CA THR A 30 11.73 -2.74 6.28
C THR A 30 12.66 -3.19 7.42
N TYR A 31 12.62 -2.50 8.56
CA TYR A 31 13.36 -2.82 9.78
C TYR A 31 12.63 -2.30 11.03
N GLN A 32 12.91 -2.87 12.19
CA GLN A 32 12.32 -2.44 13.45
C GLN A 32 12.93 -1.11 13.92
N HIS A 33 12.07 -0.19 14.38
CA HIS A 33 12.43 1.13 14.90
C HIS A 33 11.41 1.62 15.93
N ARG A 34 11.66 2.75 16.63
CA ARG A 34 10.84 3.26 17.74
C ARG A 34 9.34 3.39 17.46
N GLY A 35 8.95 3.68 16.21
CA GLY A 35 7.53 3.67 15.83
C GLY A 35 6.78 2.36 16.13
N HIS A 36 7.48 1.21 16.19
CA HIS A 36 6.87 -0.08 16.52
C HIS A 36 6.46 -0.19 17.99
N GLU A 37 7.01 0.63 18.90
CA GLU A 37 6.69 0.53 20.33
C GLU A 37 5.23 0.86 20.65
N LEU A 38 4.54 1.63 19.78
CA LEU A 38 3.11 1.97 19.89
C LEU A 38 2.21 1.07 19.01
N ALA A 39 2.78 0.30 18.09
CA ALA A 39 2.02 -0.36 17.05
C ALA A 39 1.14 -1.49 17.61
N ASP A 40 -0.11 -1.57 17.14
CA ASP A 40 -0.94 -2.77 17.31
C ASP A 40 -0.58 -3.82 16.26
N LEU A 41 -0.24 -3.38 15.04
CA LEU A 41 0.18 -4.24 13.94
C LEU A 41 1.64 -3.94 13.60
N HIS A 42 2.52 -4.88 13.93
CA HIS A 42 3.95 -4.81 13.65
C HIS A 42 4.25 -5.57 12.37
N MET A 43 4.63 -4.87 11.29
CA MET A 43 4.81 -5.47 9.99
C MET A 43 6.19 -5.12 9.43
N ILE A 44 7.11 -6.10 9.48
CA ILE A 44 8.37 -6.02 8.77
C ILE A 44 8.22 -6.67 7.40
N PHE A 45 8.50 -5.93 6.33
CA PHE A 45 8.32 -6.38 4.96
C PHE A 45 9.61 -6.25 4.13
N GLY A 46 9.75 -7.08 3.09
CA GLY A 46 10.87 -7.02 2.16
C GLY A 46 10.85 -5.70 1.35
N PRO A 47 12.00 -5.04 1.10
CA PRO A 47 12.04 -3.83 0.28
C PRO A 47 11.32 -4.00 -1.07
N GLN A 48 10.64 -2.94 -1.55
CA GLN A 48 9.83 -2.92 -2.78
C GLN A 48 8.53 -3.75 -2.76
N THR A 49 8.25 -4.50 -1.69
CA THR A 49 7.07 -5.41 -1.65
C THR A 49 5.80 -4.73 -1.10
N ASP A 50 5.90 -3.47 -0.69
CA ASP A 50 4.77 -2.60 -0.39
C ASP A 50 3.83 -2.42 -1.59
N LEU A 51 4.34 -2.38 -2.82
CA LEU A 51 3.54 -2.39 -4.05
C LEU A 51 2.56 -3.58 -4.09
N ALA A 52 3.01 -4.76 -3.65
CA ALA A 52 2.15 -5.94 -3.59
C ALA A 52 1.14 -5.86 -2.43
N ILE A 53 1.55 -5.31 -1.27
CA ILE A 53 0.65 -5.10 -0.12
C ILE A 53 -0.48 -4.13 -0.49
N LEU A 54 -0.17 -3.03 -1.16
CA LEU A 54 -1.17 -2.05 -1.62
C LEU A 54 -2.17 -2.69 -2.60
N ASN A 55 -1.69 -3.45 -3.58
CA ASN A 55 -2.57 -4.17 -4.50
C ASN A 55 -3.42 -5.24 -3.79
N PHE A 56 -2.88 -5.91 -2.78
CA PHE A 56 -3.65 -6.85 -1.95
C PHE A 56 -4.77 -6.15 -1.17
N ILE A 57 -4.51 -4.98 -0.57
CA ILE A 57 -5.57 -4.22 0.13
C ILE A 57 -6.70 -3.86 -0.85
N ALA A 58 -6.36 -3.38 -2.06
CA ALA A 58 -7.35 -3.08 -3.09
C ALA A 58 -8.13 -4.34 -3.53
N HIS A 59 -7.42 -5.45 -3.77
CA HIS A 59 -8.03 -6.73 -4.07
C HIS A 59 -9.01 -7.18 -2.98
N HIS A 60 -8.60 -7.06 -1.72
CA HIS A 60 -9.41 -7.44 -0.57
C HIS A 60 -10.69 -6.61 -0.47
N ILE A 61 -10.62 -5.29 -0.65
CA ILE A 61 -11.81 -4.41 -0.65
C ILE A 61 -12.79 -4.84 -1.76
N ILE A 62 -12.28 -5.13 -2.96
CA ILE A 62 -13.09 -5.49 -4.12
C ILE A 62 -13.71 -6.88 -3.95
N SER A 63 -12.90 -7.89 -3.63
CA SER A 63 -13.34 -9.29 -3.55
C SER A 63 -14.35 -9.55 -2.43
N THR A 64 -14.34 -8.69 -1.40
CA THR A 64 -15.29 -8.75 -0.29
C THR A 64 -16.50 -7.82 -0.46
N GLY A 65 -16.65 -7.18 -1.63
CA GLY A 65 -17.81 -6.36 -1.97
C GLY A 65 -17.90 -5.03 -1.20
N ARG A 66 -16.79 -4.55 -0.64
CA ARG A 66 -16.73 -3.34 0.23
C ARG A 66 -16.33 -2.07 -0.50
N VAL A 67 -16.42 -2.08 -1.82
CA VAL A 67 -16.26 -0.87 -2.65
C VAL A 67 -17.42 0.09 -2.36
N ASN A 68 -17.12 1.35 -2.05
CA ASN A 68 -18.13 2.41 -2.05
C ASN A 68 -18.54 2.74 -3.49
N LYS A 69 -19.53 2.02 -4.01
CA LYS A 69 -19.98 2.11 -5.40
C LYS A 69 -20.51 3.50 -5.78
N ASP A 70 -21.16 4.20 -4.85
CA ASP A 70 -21.68 5.55 -5.12
C ASP A 70 -20.54 6.55 -5.33
N PHE A 71 -19.56 6.54 -4.42
CA PHE A 71 -18.39 7.42 -4.56
C PHE A 71 -17.58 7.09 -5.80
N VAL A 72 -17.28 5.80 -6.03
CA VAL A 72 -16.51 5.36 -7.20
C VAL A 72 -17.21 5.75 -8.50
N GLY A 73 -18.52 5.53 -8.61
CA GLY A 73 -19.29 5.87 -9.81
C GLY A 73 -19.39 7.36 -10.11
N LYS A 74 -19.22 8.24 -9.11
CA LYS A 74 -19.34 9.70 -9.28
C LYS A 74 -18.01 10.44 -9.36
N HIS A 75 -16.95 9.88 -8.79
CA HIS A 75 -15.74 10.64 -8.46
C HIS A 75 -14.42 9.95 -8.82
N VAL A 76 -14.44 8.76 -9.43
CA VAL A 76 -13.22 7.98 -9.71
C VAL A 76 -13.17 7.52 -11.16
N ASN A 77 -12.02 7.73 -11.80
CA ASN A 77 -11.65 7.10 -13.07
C ASN A 77 -10.56 6.05 -12.81
N PHE A 78 -10.52 5.00 -13.63
CA PHE A 78 -9.48 3.98 -13.56
C PHE A 78 -8.57 4.07 -14.78
N ALA A 79 -7.28 3.87 -14.57
CA ALA A 79 -6.27 3.81 -15.62
C ALA A 79 -5.24 2.72 -15.32
N LEU A 80 -4.65 2.15 -16.36
CA LEU A 80 -3.53 1.22 -16.29
C LEU A 80 -2.28 1.90 -16.84
N GLY A 81 -1.28 2.10 -15.98
CA GLY A 81 0.03 2.62 -16.38
C GLY A 81 0.89 1.58 -17.09
N ASN A 82 1.84 2.05 -17.88
CA ASN A 82 2.87 1.19 -18.49
C ASN A 82 3.69 0.49 -17.40
N ALA A 83 3.90 -0.82 -17.57
CA ALA A 83 4.86 -1.59 -16.78
C ALA A 83 6.22 -1.60 -17.49
N ASP A 84 7.27 -2.14 -16.83
CA ASP A 84 8.60 -2.31 -17.44
C ASP A 84 9.19 -0.98 -17.97
N ILE A 85 9.25 0.00 -17.07
CA ILE A 85 9.57 1.41 -17.32
C ILE A 85 11.04 1.78 -17.07
N GLY A 86 11.91 0.80 -16.83
CA GLY A 86 13.31 1.06 -16.50
C GLY A 86 13.51 1.53 -15.06
N TYR A 87 14.66 2.15 -14.80
CA TYR A 87 15.05 2.60 -13.45
C TYR A 87 15.61 4.04 -13.45
N GLY A 88 15.45 4.79 -14.55
CA GLY A 88 15.98 6.15 -14.68
C GLY A 88 17.51 6.19 -14.68
N LEU A 89 18.14 5.11 -15.15
CA LEU A 89 19.59 5.01 -15.23
C LEU A 89 20.09 5.66 -16.52
N ARG A 90 21.40 5.63 -16.73
CA ARG A 90 21.96 6.10 -18.00
C ARG A 90 21.48 5.21 -19.16
N PRO A 91 21.25 5.75 -20.37
CA PRO A 91 20.73 4.98 -21.49
C PRO A 91 21.59 3.77 -21.89
N GLU A 92 22.89 3.80 -21.59
CA GLU A 92 23.81 2.70 -21.85
C GLU A 92 23.73 1.55 -20.82
N ASP A 93 23.05 1.72 -19.68
CA ASP A 93 22.86 0.65 -18.68
C ASP A 93 21.95 -0.45 -19.24
N GLU A 94 22.36 -1.71 -19.07
CA GLU A 94 21.63 -2.87 -19.60
C GLU A 94 20.22 -3.04 -19.01
N ARG A 95 19.95 -2.50 -17.82
CA ARG A 95 18.58 -2.48 -17.26
C ARG A 95 17.71 -1.48 -18.00
N GLU A 96 18.27 -0.34 -18.39
CA GLU A 96 17.55 0.70 -19.11
C GLU A 96 17.27 0.28 -20.56
N LYS A 97 18.27 -0.32 -21.23
CA LYS A 97 18.08 -0.87 -22.59
C LYS A 97 17.04 -1.99 -22.67
N ARG A 98 16.91 -2.78 -21.61
CA ARG A 98 15.96 -3.91 -21.57
C ARG A 98 14.52 -3.47 -21.31
N ALA A 99 14.31 -2.30 -20.72
CA ALA A 99 13.00 -1.80 -20.39
C ALA A 99 12.21 -1.44 -21.66
N LYS A 100 10.99 -1.96 -21.77
CA LYS A 100 10.14 -1.71 -22.94
C LYS A 100 9.64 -0.27 -23.03
N ASN A 101 9.40 0.36 -21.89
CA ASN A 101 8.70 1.64 -21.79
C ASN A 101 9.53 2.73 -21.09
N ALA A 102 10.86 2.64 -21.08
CA ALA A 102 11.74 3.64 -20.46
C ALA A 102 11.51 5.08 -20.96
N GLY A 103 11.26 5.23 -22.27
CA GLY A 103 11.00 6.54 -22.89
C GLY A 103 9.56 7.04 -22.73
N ASP A 104 8.65 6.24 -22.15
CA ASP A 104 7.22 6.55 -22.03
C ASP A 104 6.64 5.99 -20.72
N ALA A 105 7.37 6.25 -19.62
CA ALA A 105 7.08 5.70 -18.30
C ALA A 105 5.76 6.22 -17.70
N GLU A 106 5.33 7.42 -18.10
CA GLU A 106 4.13 8.09 -17.57
C GLU A 106 2.85 7.75 -18.34
N ALA A 107 2.97 7.07 -19.49
CA ALA A 107 1.80 6.72 -20.28
C ALA A 107 0.90 5.72 -19.56
N MET A 108 -0.40 5.98 -19.69
CA MET A 108 -1.47 5.19 -19.12
C MET A 108 -2.65 5.15 -20.06
N LYS A 109 -3.42 4.06 -20.01
CA LYS A 109 -4.67 3.92 -20.75
C LYS A 109 -5.86 3.84 -19.78
N PRO A 110 -7.01 4.45 -20.10
CA PRO A 110 -8.23 4.23 -19.33
C PRO A 110 -8.60 2.75 -19.28
N ILE A 111 -9.09 2.31 -18.13
CA ILE A 111 -9.66 0.97 -17.93
C ILE A 111 -10.97 1.07 -17.15
N SER A 112 -11.73 -0.02 -17.12
CA SER A 112 -12.89 -0.18 -16.26
C SER A 112 -12.52 -0.63 -14.85
N LEU A 113 -13.47 -0.49 -13.90
CA LEU A 113 -13.35 -1.08 -12.57
C LEU A 113 -13.19 -2.62 -12.64
N ASP A 114 -13.85 -3.28 -13.59
CA ASP A 114 -13.77 -4.74 -13.74
C ASP A 114 -12.37 -5.18 -14.23
N GLU A 115 -11.77 -4.43 -15.15
CA GLU A 115 -10.38 -4.66 -15.56
C GLU A 115 -9.39 -4.40 -14.41
N TYR A 116 -9.62 -3.35 -13.62
CA TYR A 116 -8.84 -3.09 -12.42
C TYR A 116 -8.97 -4.22 -11.39
N ALA A 117 -10.20 -4.68 -11.13
CA ALA A 117 -10.50 -5.80 -10.24
C ALA A 117 -9.78 -7.08 -10.69
N LYS A 118 -9.78 -7.36 -12.00
CA LYS A 118 -9.05 -8.49 -12.58
C LYS A 118 -7.54 -8.32 -12.39
N PHE A 119 -6.98 -7.14 -12.62
CA PHE A 119 -5.57 -6.86 -12.40
C PHE A 119 -5.14 -7.12 -10.94
N VAL A 120 -5.85 -6.54 -9.97
CA VAL A 120 -5.48 -6.71 -8.55
C VAL A 120 -5.77 -8.13 -8.03
N SER A 121 -6.62 -8.91 -8.70
CA SER A 121 -6.91 -10.31 -8.32
C SER A 121 -5.68 -11.23 -8.34
N GLU A 122 -4.63 -10.85 -9.06
CA GLU A 122 -3.36 -11.58 -9.06
C GLU A 122 -2.61 -11.48 -7.73
N TYR A 123 -2.99 -10.56 -6.84
CA TYR A 123 -2.34 -10.30 -5.56
C TYR A 123 -3.11 -10.98 -4.42
N SER A 124 -3.18 -12.32 -4.45
CA SER A 124 -3.77 -13.09 -3.35
C SER A 124 -2.98 -12.95 -2.05
N VAL A 125 -3.60 -13.22 -0.91
CA VAL A 125 -2.94 -13.13 0.40
C VAL A 125 -1.73 -14.07 0.47
N GLU A 126 -1.80 -15.25 -0.14
CA GLU A 126 -0.71 -16.23 -0.17
C GLU A 126 0.49 -15.71 -0.98
N LYS A 127 0.22 -15.15 -2.17
CA LYS A 127 1.27 -14.58 -3.03
C LYS A 127 1.95 -13.41 -2.34
N VAL A 128 1.15 -12.49 -1.79
CA VAL A 128 1.68 -11.29 -1.14
C VAL A 128 2.40 -11.62 0.17
N SER A 129 1.89 -12.58 0.94
CA SER A 129 2.58 -13.07 2.14
C SER A 129 3.94 -13.67 1.81
N LYS A 130 4.00 -14.52 0.76
CA LYS A 130 5.26 -15.11 0.28
C LYS A 130 6.24 -14.06 -0.22
N LEU A 131 5.76 -13.07 -0.99
CA LEU A 131 6.61 -12.05 -1.59
C LEU A 131 7.15 -11.06 -0.55
N SER A 132 6.29 -10.57 0.34
CA SER A 132 6.65 -9.54 1.33
C SER A 132 7.30 -10.08 2.58
N GLY A 133 7.14 -11.37 2.89
CA GLY A 133 7.54 -11.97 4.16
C GLY A 133 6.58 -11.67 5.31
N VAL A 134 5.51 -10.88 5.08
CA VAL A 134 4.51 -10.56 6.09
C VAL A 134 3.52 -11.73 6.23
N PRO A 135 3.21 -12.20 7.45
CA PRO A 135 2.20 -13.23 7.65
C PRO A 135 0.82 -12.84 7.08
N ALA A 136 0.15 -13.79 6.42
CA ALA A 136 -1.18 -13.61 5.83
C ALA A 136 -2.21 -12.99 6.81
N ARG A 137 -2.18 -13.41 8.08
CA ARG A 137 -3.03 -12.85 9.13
C ARG A 137 -2.87 -11.33 9.27
N LEU A 138 -1.65 -10.83 9.31
CA LEU A 138 -1.38 -9.39 9.46
C LEU A 138 -1.77 -8.61 8.21
N LEU A 139 -1.58 -9.19 7.02
CA LEU A 139 -2.06 -8.60 5.78
C LEU A 139 -3.58 -8.44 5.79
N ILE A 140 -4.31 -9.48 6.18
CA ILE A 140 -5.78 -9.45 6.28
C ILE A 140 -6.21 -8.42 7.33
N GLU A 141 -5.61 -8.44 8.53
CA GLU A 141 -5.92 -7.45 9.57
C GLU A 141 -5.69 -6.02 9.10
N LEU A 142 -4.61 -5.75 8.35
CA LEU A 142 -4.35 -4.44 7.74
C LEU A 142 -5.42 -4.08 6.71
N ALA A 143 -5.76 -4.99 5.80
CA ALA A 143 -6.75 -4.74 4.76
C ALA A 143 -8.17 -4.50 5.34
N GLU A 144 -8.52 -5.18 6.44
CA GLU A 144 -9.76 -4.94 7.18
C GLU A 144 -9.86 -3.52 7.74
N LEU A 145 -8.74 -2.89 8.13
CA LEU A 145 -8.75 -1.49 8.58
C LEU A 145 -9.23 -0.53 7.48
N TYR A 146 -8.89 -0.82 6.22
CA TYR A 146 -9.32 -0.03 5.06
C TYR A 146 -10.72 -0.40 4.57
N ALA A 147 -11.10 -1.67 4.68
CA ALA A 147 -12.36 -2.16 4.12
C ALA A 147 -13.59 -1.84 4.99
N ASP A 148 -13.43 -1.62 6.30
CA ASP A 148 -14.54 -1.26 7.20
C ASP A 148 -15.03 0.18 6.96
N PRO A 149 -16.26 0.39 6.44
CA PRO A 149 -16.77 1.73 6.16
C PRO A 149 -17.02 2.57 7.43
N LYS A 150 -17.04 1.95 8.62
CA LYS A 150 -17.21 2.66 9.90
C LYS A 150 -15.87 3.13 10.48
N ARG A 151 -14.76 2.68 9.92
CA ARG A 151 -13.42 3.04 10.37
C ARG A 151 -12.88 4.24 9.59
N LYS A 152 -12.51 5.29 10.32
CA LYS A 152 -11.77 6.43 9.75
C LYS A 152 -10.29 6.06 9.71
N VAL A 153 -9.67 6.13 8.54
CA VAL A 153 -8.27 5.76 8.32
C VAL A 153 -7.46 6.98 7.90
N VAL A 154 -6.25 7.10 8.43
CA VAL A 154 -5.23 8.05 7.97
C VAL A 154 -4.01 7.25 7.55
N SER A 155 -3.68 7.28 6.26
CA SER A 155 -2.43 6.71 5.72
C SER A 155 -1.33 7.75 5.81
N LEU A 156 -0.18 7.37 6.37
CA LEU A 156 0.99 8.24 6.50
C LEU A 156 2.20 7.55 5.86
N TRP A 157 2.86 8.23 4.93
CA TRP A 157 4.11 7.78 4.32
C TRP A 157 5.14 8.91 4.34
N THR A 158 6.38 8.59 3.98
CA THR A 158 7.47 9.57 3.85
C THR A 158 8.41 9.03 2.76
N MET A 159 9.74 9.03 2.96
CA MET A 159 10.72 8.62 1.95
C MET A 159 10.67 7.14 1.58
N GLY A 160 9.90 6.31 2.27
CA GLY A 160 9.73 4.91 1.89
C GLY A 160 8.95 4.73 0.58
N PHE A 161 8.11 5.70 0.20
CA PHE A 161 7.26 5.65 -0.99
C PHE A 161 7.69 6.60 -2.11
N ASN A 162 8.44 7.65 -1.78
CA ASN A 162 8.85 8.69 -2.73
C ASN A 162 10.01 8.20 -3.59
#